data_AF-A0A4Q9MR64-F1
#
_entry.id   AF-A0A4Q9MR64-F1
#
_cell.length_a   1.000
_cell.length_b   1.000
_cell.length_c   1.000
_cell.angle_alpha   90.00
_cell.angle_beta   90.00
_cell.angle_gamma   90.00
#
_symmetry.space_group_name_H-M   'P 1'
#
loop_
_entity.id
_entity.type
_entity.pdbx_description
1 polymer ?
#
loop_
_entity_poly.entity_id
_entity_poly.type
_entity_poly.pdbx_seq_one_letter_code
_entity_poly.pdbx_strand_id
1 'polypeptide(L)'
;MTFSLSLSASLGLVSLAVLLVVLWRSTPRQGPLPPGPPRLPLVGNLLDIPKISPWVAYRDLSRKYGKILSLAAFGQTLIIVDDTDIAVELLEKRSLNYSSRPESHMVALVSYTRYD
;
A
#
# COMPACT_ATOMS: atom_id res chain seq x y z
N MET A 1 43.27 -7.45 -18.71
CA MET A 1 42.29 -6.34 -18.58
C MET A 1 40.85 -6.76 -18.88
N THR A 2 40.59 -7.65 -19.83
CA THR A 2 39.22 -8.12 -20.16
C THR A 2 38.59 -9.00 -19.07
N PHE A 3 39.38 -9.86 -18.43
CA PHE A 3 38.91 -10.80 -17.40
C PHE A 3 38.35 -10.13 -16.14
N SER A 4 38.93 -9.01 -15.71
CA SER A 4 38.44 -8.21 -14.57
C SER A 4 37.14 -7.46 -14.88
N LEU A 5 36.93 -7.10 -16.14
CA LEU A 5 35.72 -6.42 -16.60
C LEU A 5 34.53 -7.39 -16.68
N SER A 6 34.76 -8.61 -17.15
CA SER A 6 33.72 -9.66 -17.18
C SER A 6 33.31 -10.13 -15.78
N LEU A 7 34.27 -10.18 -14.84
CA LEU A 7 33.99 -10.58 -13.45
C LEU A 7 33.11 -9.55 -12.73
N SER A 8 33.44 -8.26 -12.84
CA SER A 8 32.65 -7.17 -12.27
C SER A 8 31.24 -7.08 -12.87
N ALA A 9 31.10 -7.27 -14.19
CA ALA A 9 29.79 -7.33 -14.83
C ALA A 9 28.92 -8.50 -14.32
N SER A 10 29.52 -9.68 -14.15
CA SER A 10 28.80 -10.86 -13.64
C SER A 10 28.33 -10.69 -12.20
N LEU A 11 29.16 -10.12 -11.32
CA LEU A 11 28.79 -9.77 -9.94
C LEU A 11 27.65 -8.75 -9.88
N GLY A 12 27.66 -7.75 -10.77
CA GLY A 12 26.57 -6.77 -10.89
C GLY A 12 25.24 -7.41 -11.29
N LEU A 13 25.26 -8.33 -12.26
CA LEU A 13 24.05 -9.07 -12.68
C LEU A 13 23.50 -9.97 -11.56
N VAL A 14 24.37 -10.66 -10.83
CA VAL A 14 23.97 -11.50 -9.69
C VAL A 14 23.40 -10.63 -8.57
N SER A 15 24.04 -9.51 -8.24
CA SER A 15 23.54 -8.53 -7.26
C SER A 15 22.14 -8.02 -7.63
N LEU A 16 21.94 -7.63 -8.89
CA LEU A 16 20.66 -7.14 -9.37
C LEU A 16 19.58 -8.24 -9.32
N ALA A 17 19.91 -9.46 -9.73
CA ALA A 17 18.99 -10.59 -9.68
C ALA A 17 18.57 -10.92 -8.24
N VAL A 18 19.53 -10.94 -7.30
CA VAL A 18 19.25 -11.12 -5.86
C VAL A 18 18.35 -10.01 -5.35
N LEU A 19 18.65 -8.75 -5.69
CA LEU A 19 17.84 -7.61 -5.28
C LEU A 19 16.40 -7.72 -5.81
N LEU A 20 16.21 -8.09 -7.08
CA LEU A 20 14.87 -8.31 -7.65
C LEU A 20 14.12 -9.46 -6.97
N VAL A 21 14.81 -10.58 -6.69
CA VAL A 21 14.21 -11.72 -5.99
C VAL A 21 13.81 -11.35 -4.56
N VAL A 22 14.66 -10.59 -3.85
CA VAL A 22 14.35 -10.09 -2.51
C VAL A 22 13.13 -9.17 -2.59
N LEU A 23 13.11 -8.19 -3.51
CA LEU A 23 11.98 -7.29 -3.70
C LEU A 23 10.67 -8.02 -4.01
N TRP A 24 10.71 -9.05 -4.85
CA TRP A 24 9.54 -9.87 -5.16
C TRP A 24 9.07 -10.69 -3.96
N ARG A 25 9.99 -11.25 -3.16
CA ARG A 25 9.65 -12.00 -1.94
C ARG A 25 9.20 -11.12 -0.79
N SER A 26 9.68 -9.89 -0.72
CA SER A 26 9.32 -8.89 0.30
C SER A 26 7.94 -8.29 0.08
N THR A 27 7.25 -8.60 -1.02
CA THR A 27 5.87 -8.16 -1.20
C THR A 27 4.97 -8.97 -0.26
N PRO A 28 4.36 -8.35 0.77
CA PRO A 28 3.60 -9.08 1.77
C PRO A 28 2.43 -9.79 1.10
N ARG A 29 2.32 -11.10 1.34
CA ARG A 29 1.14 -11.91 0.99
C ARG A 29 0.01 -11.49 1.91
N GLN A 30 -0.73 -10.46 1.50
CA GLN A 30 -1.94 -10.06 2.20
C GLN A 30 -3.02 -11.11 1.91
N GLY A 31 -3.92 -11.34 2.88
CA GLY A 31 -5.07 -12.23 2.71
C GLY A 31 -5.97 -11.80 1.54
N PRO A 32 -7.12 -12.46 1.33
CA PRO A 32 -8.03 -12.08 0.26
C PRO A 32 -8.48 -10.63 0.46
N LEU A 33 -7.88 -9.73 -0.31
CA LEU A 33 -8.21 -8.31 -0.29
C LEU A 33 -9.18 -8.00 -1.42
N PRO A 34 -10.00 -6.95 -1.26
CA PRO A 34 -10.73 -6.37 -2.36
C PRO A 34 -9.83 -6.10 -3.57
N PRO A 35 -10.37 -6.18 -4.80
CA PRO A 35 -9.62 -5.93 -6.02
C PRO A 35 -8.99 -4.53 -6.02
N GLY A 36 -8.00 -4.30 -6.88
CA GLY A 36 -7.33 -3.00 -6.98
C GLY A 36 -6.25 -2.98 -8.05
N PRO A 37 -5.65 -1.80 -8.30
CA PRO A 37 -4.53 -1.67 -9.22
C PRO A 37 -3.33 -2.52 -8.77
N PRO A 38 -2.56 -3.09 -9.72
CA PRO A 38 -1.41 -3.93 -9.41
C PRO A 38 -0.36 -3.14 -8.63
N ARG A 39 0.22 -3.77 -7.62
CA ARG A 39 1.16 -3.15 -6.68
C ARG A 39 2.59 -3.24 -7.21
N LEU A 40 3.34 -2.14 -7.10
CA LEU A 40 4.78 -2.16 -7.32
C LEU A 40 5.49 -2.78 -6.11
N PRO A 41 6.61 -3.50 -6.31
CA PRO A 41 7.41 -4.01 -5.20
C PRO A 41 7.92 -2.83 -4.34
N LEU A 42 7.99 -3.04 -3.02
CA LEU A 42 8.41 -2.07 -2.00
C LEU A 42 7.45 -0.87 -1.79
N VAL A 43 7.01 -0.22 -2.86
CA VAL A 43 6.28 1.05 -2.80
C VAL A 43 4.75 0.86 -2.82
N GLY A 44 4.26 -0.19 -3.49
CA GLY A 44 2.83 -0.45 -3.68
C GLY A 44 2.20 0.40 -4.79
N ASN A 45 1.01 0.93 -4.51
CA ASN A 45 0.18 1.83 -5.32
C ASN A 45 0.42 3.32 -5.02
N LEU A 46 1.57 3.70 -4.46
CA LEU A 46 1.83 5.11 -4.11
C LEU A 46 1.63 6.07 -5.29
N LEU A 47 1.96 5.63 -6.51
CA LEU A 47 1.77 6.41 -7.73
C LEU A 47 0.31 6.56 -8.12
N ASP A 48 -0.55 5.62 -7.69
CA ASP A 48 -1.99 5.66 -7.91
C ASP A 48 -2.72 6.50 -6.85
N ILE A 49 -2.01 6.96 -5.80
CA ILE A 49 -2.60 7.78 -4.73
C ILE A 49 -2.61 9.26 -5.17
N PRO A 50 -3.79 9.84 -5.40
CA PRO A 50 -3.94 11.22 -5.84
C PRO A 50 -3.55 12.22 -4.74
N LYS A 51 -2.74 13.23 -5.10
CA LYS A 51 -2.40 14.34 -4.19
C LYS A 51 -3.39 15.50 -4.27
N ILE A 52 -4.05 15.66 -5.41
CA ILE A 52 -5.00 16.73 -5.70
C ILE A 52 -6.37 16.09 -5.87
N SER A 53 -7.38 16.61 -5.17
CA SER A 53 -8.78 16.15 -5.25
C SER A 53 -8.96 14.63 -5.14
N PRO A 54 -8.49 14.00 -4.04
CA PRO A 54 -8.41 12.54 -3.93
C PRO A 54 -9.75 11.83 -4.13
N TRP A 55 -10.86 12.44 -3.74
CA TRP A 55 -12.20 11.89 -3.92
C TRP A 55 -12.58 11.64 -5.39
N VAL A 56 -12.10 12.48 -6.32
CA VAL A 56 -12.39 12.31 -7.76
C VAL A 56 -11.68 11.09 -8.31
N ALA A 57 -10.37 10.98 -8.03
CA ALA A 57 -9.56 9.87 -8.49
C ALA A 57 -9.97 8.55 -7.83
N TYR A 58 -10.34 8.55 -6.54
CA TYR A 58 -10.87 7.37 -5.89
C TYR A 58 -12.20 6.91 -6.49
N ARG A 59 -13.12 7.83 -6.80
CA ARG A 59 -14.34 7.50 -7.54
C ARG A 59 -14.04 6.86 -8.89
N ASP A 60 -13.08 7.42 -9.63
CA ASP A 60 -12.72 6.89 -10.95
C ASP A 60 -12.04 5.50 -10.86
N LEU A 61 -11.25 5.26 -9.80
CA LEU A 61 -10.74 3.93 -9.48
C LEU A 61 -11.85 2.95 -9.10
N SER A 62 -12.83 3.37 -8.30
CA SER A 62 -13.98 2.55 -7.92
C SER A 62 -14.85 2.17 -9.11
N ARG A 63 -15.01 3.05 -10.10
CA ARG A 63 -15.67 2.69 -11.37
C ARG A 63 -14.92 1.59 -12.14
N LYS A 64 -13.60 1.49 -11.99
CA LYS A 64 -12.76 0.53 -12.71
C LYS A 64 -12.61 -0.80 -11.97
N TYR A 65 -12.44 -0.77 -10.65
CA TYR A 65 -12.12 -1.95 -9.82
C TYR A 65 -13.29 -2.44 -8.99
N GLY A 66 -14.35 -1.65 -8.83
CA GLY A 66 -15.57 -1.99 -8.11
C GLY A 66 -15.82 -1.09 -6.89
N LYS A 67 -16.97 -1.34 -6.25
CA LYS A 67 -17.49 -0.57 -5.11
C LYS A 67 -16.62 -0.59 -3.86
N ILE A 68 -15.76 -1.60 -3.73
CA ILE A 68 -14.76 -1.74 -2.68
C ILE A 68 -13.45 -2.16 -3.31
N LEU A 69 -12.38 -1.42 -3.02
CA LEU A 69 -11.06 -1.68 -3.59
C LEU A 69 -9.94 -1.48 -2.57
N SER A 70 -8.78 -2.09 -2.86
CA SER A 70 -7.60 -1.97 -2.02
C SER A 70 -6.44 -1.28 -2.74
N LEU A 71 -5.79 -0.35 -2.05
CA LEU A 71 -4.50 0.23 -2.41
C LEU A 71 -3.48 -0.11 -1.33
N ALA A 72 -2.21 -0.17 -1.68
CA ALA A 72 -1.14 -0.30 -0.69
C ALA A 72 -0.11 0.81 -0.87
N ALA A 73 0.43 1.37 0.21
CA ALA A 73 1.54 2.32 0.15
C ALA A 73 2.50 2.06 1.31
N PHE A 74 3.78 1.83 1.01
CA PHE A 74 4.83 1.59 2.02
C PHE A 74 4.44 0.54 3.09
N GLY A 75 3.79 -0.55 2.67
CA GLY A 75 3.36 -1.63 3.58
C GLY A 75 2.02 -1.38 4.29
N GLN A 76 1.44 -0.19 4.19
CA GLN A 76 0.10 0.11 4.70
C GLN A 76 -0.96 -0.14 3.63
N THR A 77 -2.03 -0.83 3.98
CA THR A 77 -3.16 -1.08 3.09
C THR A 77 -4.27 -0.07 3.34
N LEU A 78 -4.75 0.56 2.28
CA LEU A 78 -5.91 1.45 2.26
C LEU A 78 -7.08 0.72 1.60
N ILE A 79 -8.23 0.73 2.26
CA ILE A 79 -9.48 0.21 1.70
C ILE A 79 -10.36 1.41 1.35
N ILE A 80 -10.78 1.49 0.09
CA ILE A 80 -11.65 2.54 -0.42
C ILE A 80 -13.05 1.93 -0.62
N VAL A 81 -14.06 2.61 -0.10
CA VAL A 81 -15.47 2.21 -0.16
C VAL A 81 -16.24 3.32 -0.87
N ASP A 82 -16.87 3.00 -2.00
CA ASP A 82 -17.62 3.93 -2.85
C ASP A 82 -19.11 3.57 -2.93
N ASP A 83 -19.61 2.81 -1.94
CA ASP A 83 -20.99 2.38 -1.86
C ASP A 83 -21.55 2.61 -0.45
N THR A 84 -22.72 3.24 -0.39
CA THR A 84 -23.33 3.66 0.87
C THR A 84 -23.76 2.48 1.74
N ASP A 85 -24.29 1.42 1.14
CA ASP A 85 -24.77 0.25 1.89
C ASP A 85 -23.58 -0.47 2.54
N ILE A 86 -22.48 -0.63 1.80
CA ILE A 86 -21.23 -1.18 2.32
C ILE A 86 -20.65 -0.30 3.43
N ALA A 87 -20.66 1.03 3.24
CA ALA A 87 -20.15 1.96 4.24
C ALA A 87 -20.93 1.87 5.56
N VAL A 88 -22.27 1.81 5.49
CA VAL A 88 -23.14 1.63 6.67
C VAL A 88 -22.89 0.28 7.33
N GLU A 89 -22.76 -0.79 6.54
CA GLU A 89 -22.48 -2.11 7.10
C GLU A 89 -21.14 -2.17 7.86
N LEU A 90 -20.08 -1.58 7.30
CA LEU A 90 -18.77 -1.59 7.92
C LEU A 90 -18.67 -0.59 9.07
N LEU A 91 -19.01 0.67 8.84
CA LEU A 91 -18.71 1.75 9.78
C LEU A 91 -19.75 1.91 10.89
N GLU A 92 -21.01 1.50 10.66
CA GLU A 92 -22.09 1.62 11.65
C GLU A 92 -22.39 0.27 12.29
N LYS A 93 -22.86 -0.71 11.51
CA LYS A 93 -23.29 -2.01 12.04
C LYS A 93 -22.14 -2.80 12.67
N ARG A 94 -20.93 -2.65 12.14
CA ARG A 94 -19.70 -3.32 12.63
C ARG A 94 -18.70 -2.33 13.23
N SER A 95 -19.16 -1.18 13.72
CA SER A 95 -18.34 -0.09 14.27
C SER A 95 -17.31 -0.55 15.33
N LEU A 96 -17.65 -1.54 16.16
CA LEU A 96 -16.73 -2.11 17.15
C LEU A 96 -15.44 -2.67 16.52
N ASN A 97 -15.50 -3.17 15.28
CA ASN A 97 -14.34 -3.73 14.58
C ASN A 97 -13.52 -2.67 13.83
N TYR A 98 -14.14 -1.56 13.42
CA TYR A 98 -13.55 -0.57 12.50
C TYR A 98 -13.44 0.85 13.09
N SER A 99 -13.74 1.01 14.38
CA SER A 99 -13.66 2.32 15.06
C SER A 99 -12.22 2.74 15.37
N SER A 100 -11.28 1.80 15.45
CA SER A 100 -9.85 2.08 15.65
C SER A 100 -9.29 3.01 14.58
N ARG A 101 -8.34 3.86 14.98
CA ARG A 101 -7.67 4.82 14.08
C ARG A 101 -6.24 4.38 13.84
N PRO A 102 -5.70 4.50 12.61
CA PRO A 102 -4.28 4.31 12.37
C PRO A 102 -3.48 5.32 13.22
N GLU A 103 -2.40 4.85 13.84
CA GLU A 103 -1.52 5.74 14.57
C GLU A 103 -0.85 6.73 13.59
N SER A 104 -0.91 8.01 13.95
CA SER A 104 -0.21 9.06 13.22
C SER A 104 1.02 9.46 14.00
N HIS A 105 2.20 9.25 13.41
CA HIS A 105 3.46 9.69 14.01
C HIS A 105 3.48 11.20 14.28
N MET A 106 2.83 11.99 13.41
CA MET A 106 2.71 13.45 13.61
C MET A 106 1.89 13.77 14.86
N VAL A 107 0.76 13.08 15.07
CA VAL A 107 -0.06 13.29 16.27
C VAL A 107 0.74 12.88 17.50
N ALA A 108 1.36 11.70 17.49
CA ALA A 108 2.18 11.20 18.60
C ALA A 108 3.32 12.16 19.00
N LEU A 109 3.95 12.84 18.04
CA LEU A 109 5.00 13.82 18.32
C LEU A 109 4.47 15.16 18.86
N VAL A 110 3.30 15.60 18.42
CA VAL A 110 2.71 16.89 18.81
C VAL A 110 1.96 16.79 20.15
N SER A 111 1.22 15.70 20.36
CA SER A 111 0.58 15.42 21.64
C SER A 111 1.64 14.94 22.62
N TYR A 112 2.28 15.88 23.32
CA TYR A 112 3.12 15.63 24.50
C TYR A 112 2.26 15.09 25.66
N THR A 113 1.55 13.99 25.47
CA THR A 113 0.67 13.39 26.47
C THR A 113 1.22 12.03 26.85
N ARG A 114 2.19 12.10 27.76
CA ARG A 114 2.28 11.30 28.99
C ARG A 114 1.45 10.01 28.98
N TYR A 115 2.13 8.89 28.80
CA TYR A 115 1.70 7.60 29.35
C TYR A 115 2.08 7.62 30.84
N ASP A 116 1.18 8.16 31.67
CA ASP A 116 1.01 7.74 33.06
C ASP A 116 -0.38 7.08 33.13
#